data_AF-A0A349WFS2-F1
#
_entry.id   AF-A0A349WFS2-F1
#
_cell.length_a   1.000
_cell.length_b   1.000
_cell.length_c   1.000
_cell.angle_alpha   90.00
_cell.angle_beta   90.00
_cell.angle_gamma   90.00
#
_symmetry.space_group_name_H-M   'P 1'
#
loop_
_entity.id
_entity.type
_entity.pdbx_description
1 polymer ?
#
loop_
_entity_poly.entity_id
_entity_poly.type
_entity_poly.pdbx_seq_one_letter_code
_entity_poly.pdbx_strand_id
1 'polypeptide(L)'
;MKLPPLKIFLISAILCSTSYGFTTFCEVPFFSALDDTGSRLSYSKAVQESAIVLFFYAAAMTGGFTKQACGFQDDHKLWKSSGFEVIGISGDQPKDLSLFKKEHGISYKMLSDTDGKIADKFGVPIDKGSKVNRFIVGEKHSLHRGVTAKRRPFVISAQGRIL
;
A
#
# COMPACT_ATOMS: atom_id res chain seq x y z
N MET A 1 40.99 51.33 17.09
CA MET A 1 40.77 51.02 18.53
C MET A 1 39.28 50.71 18.72
N LYS A 2 38.96 49.44 19.02
CA LYS A 2 37.72 48.84 19.55
C LYS A 2 36.34 49.25 18.98
N LEU A 3 35.75 48.34 18.19
CA LEU A 3 34.30 48.16 18.04
C LEU A 3 33.68 47.69 19.37
N PRO A 4 32.50 48.19 19.80
CA PRO A 4 31.75 47.63 20.93
C PRO A 4 30.88 46.42 20.50
N PRO A 5 30.51 45.53 21.44
CA PRO A 5 30.09 44.17 21.13
C PRO A 5 28.63 44.05 20.66
N LEU A 6 28.48 43.13 19.71
CA LEU A 6 27.28 42.57 19.15
C LEU A 6 26.41 41.92 20.24
N LYS A 7 25.25 42.51 20.57
CA LYS A 7 24.21 41.82 21.35
C LYS A 7 23.42 40.92 20.42
N ILE A 8 23.79 39.65 20.37
CA ILE A 8 23.02 38.59 19.72
C ILE A 8 21.78 38.34 20.59
N PHE A 9 20.63 38.87 20.17
CA PHE A 9 19.34 38.41 20.65
C PHE A 9 18.98 37.13 19.86
N LEU A 10 19.10 35.97 20.52
CA LEU A 10 18.44 34.76 20.06
C LEU A 10 16.93 34.96 20.19
N ILE A 11 16.23 35.17 19.08
CA ILE A 11 14.77 35.04 18.99
C ILE A 11 14.46 33.75 18.23
N SER A 12 14.14 32.73 19.02
CA SER A 12 12.90 31.95 18.92
C SER A 12 12.32 31.71 17.51
N ALA A 13 12.46 30.45 17.09
CA ALA A 13 11.37 29.56 16.68
C ALA A 13 10.40 29.99 15.54
N ILE A 14 10.44 29.15 14.51
CA ILE A 14 9.29 28.58 13.79
C ILE A 14 8.45 29.57 12.99
N LEU A 15 8.63 29.49 11.67
CA LEU A 15 7.51 29.20 10.76
C LEU A 15 8.00 28.18 9.74
N CYS A 16 7.93 26.90 10.10
CA CYS A 16 7.84 25.85 9.10
C CYS A 16 6.45 26.00 8.46
N SER A 17 6.40 26.80 7.40
CA SER A 17 5.22 26.90 6.55
C SER A 17 4.94 25.52 6.01
N THR A 18 3.79 24.97 6.39
CA THR A 18 3.22 23.72 5.92
C THR A 18 3.10 23.75 4.41
N SER A 19 4.10 23.24 3.70
CA SER A 19 3.90 22.81 2.33
C SER A 19 3.12 21.50 2.39
N TYR A 20 1.82 21.57 2.14
CA TYR A 20 1.10 20.48 1.49
C TYR A 20 1.69 20.34 0.08
N GLY A 21 2.91 19.83 0.01
CA GLY A 21 3.64 19.57 -1.21
C GLY A 21 3.39 18.12 -1.57
N PHE A 22 2.62 17.90 -2.63
CA PHE A 22 2.64 16.67 -3.38
C PHE A 22 4.09 16.49 -3.89
N THR A 23 4.91 15.78 -3.14
CA THR A 23 6.28 15.44 -3.52
C THR A 23 6.22 14.35 -4.57
N THR A 24 6.01 14.77 -5.83
CA THR A 24 6.64 14.08 -6.95
C THR A 24 8.12 13.90 -6.59
N PHE A 25 8.62 12.66 -6.69
CA PHE A 25 9.96 12.19 -6.26
C PHE A 25 10.14 11.67 -4.83
N CYS A 26 9.08 11.25 -4.11
CA CYS A 26 9.27 10.45 -2.90
C CYS A 26 9.81 9.05 -3.22
N GLU A 27 10.93 8.69 -2.61
CA GLU A 27 11.41 7.30 -2.62
C GLU A 27 10.39 6.40 -1.91
N VAL A 28 10.20 5.19 -2.45
CA VAL A 28 9.31 4.22 -1.80
C VAL A 28 10.01 3.68 -0.54
N PRO A 29 9.39 3.82 0.65
CA PRO A 29 9.97 3.30 1.89
C PRO A 29 10.07 1.78 1.84
N PHE A 30 11.07 1.22 2.52
CA PHE A 30 11.14 -0.23 2.72
C PHE A 30 9.87 -0.74 3.41
N PHE A 31 9.28 -1.82 2.91
CA PHE A 31 8.19 -2.51 3.59
C PHE A 31 8.29 -4.02 3.40
N SER A 32 7.68 -4.76 4.31
CA SER A 32 7.60 -6.21 4.24
C SER A 32 6.27 -6.67 4.82
N ALA A 33 5.60 -7.58 4.14
CA ALA A 33 4.31 -8.12 4.55
C ALA A 33 4.19 -9.60 4.18
N LEU A 34 3.22 -10.25 4.80
CA LEU A 34 2.80 -11.58 4.37
C LEU A 34 1.96 -11.45 3.11
N ASP A 35 2.17 -12.35 2.16
CA ASP A 35 1.26 -12.55 1.04
C ASP A 35 0.12 -13.51 1.38
N ASP A 36 -0.71 -13.83 0.39
CA ASP A 36 -1.83 -14.77 0.50
C ASP A 36 -1.43 -16.22 0.82
N THR A 37 -0.16 -16.59 0.67
CA THR A 37 0.36 -17.92 1.04
C THR A 37 0.97 -17.93 2.45
N GLY A 38 1.07 -16.77 3.09
CA GLY A 38 1.84 -16.60 4.33
C GLY A 38 3.35 -16.49 4.10
N SER A 39 3.78 -16.32 2.85
CA SER A 39 5.17 -16.05 2.52
C SER A 39 5.49 -14.58 2.70
N ARG A 40 6.71 -14.26 3.16
CA ARG A 40 7.15 -12.89 3.38
C ARG A 40 7.61 -12.29 2.06
N LEU A 41 6.96 -11.23 1.61
CA LEU A 41 7.45 -10.37 0.54
C LEU A 41 8.06 -9.12 1.15
N SER A 42 9.29 -8.79 0.76
CA SER A 42 9.98 -7.55 1.14
C SER A 42 10.22 -6.71 -0.09
N TYR A 43 9.80 -5.45 -0.03
CA TYR A 43 10.08 -4.45 -1.05
C TYR A 43 11.25 -3.57 -0.61
N SER A 44 12.26 -3.44 -1.47
CA SER A 44 13.29 -2.42 -1.38
C SER A 44 13.69 -1.93 -2.77
N LYS A 45 14.19 -0.69 -2.85
CA LYS A 45 14.66 -0.06 -4.10
C LYS A 45 15.80 -0.82 -4.78
N ALA A 46 16.63 -1.53 -4.01
CA ALA A 46 17.79 -2.26 -4.53
C ALA A 46 17.43 -3.54 -5.32
N VAL A 47 16.15 -3.96 -5.31
CA VAL A 47 15.72 -5.29 -5.78
C VAL A 47 14.57 -5.17 -6.80
N GLN A 48 14.48 -4.07 -7.57
CA GLN A 48 13.42 -3.90 -8.56
C GLN A 48 13.93 -4.09 -9.99
N GLU A 49 13.39 -5.09 -10.67
CA GLU A 49 13.55 -5.30 -12.11
C GLU A 49 12.37 -4.73 -12.91
N SER A 50 11.22 -4.53 -12.26
CA SER A 50 9.96 -4.07 -12.86
C SER A 50 9.44 -2.81 -12.16
N ALA A 51 8.67 -2.02 -12.90
CA ALA A 51 7.80 -1.02 -12.28
C ALA A 51 6.64 -1.72 -11.55
N ILE A 52 5.98 -1.04 -10.60
CA ILE A 52 4.89 -1.62 -9.81
C ILE A 52 3.66 -0.72 -9.86
N VAL A 53 2.51 -1.30 -10.18
CA VAL A 53 1.21 -0.73 -9.86
C VAL A 53 0.79 -1.27 -8.49
N LEU A 54 0.89 -0.43 -7.47
CA LEU A 54 0.55 -0.76 -6.09
C LEU A 54 -0.77 -0.10 -5.72
N PHE A 55 -1.72 -0.82 -5.14
CA PHE A 55 -2.98 -0.21 -4.72
C PHE A 55 -3.45 -0.70 -3.35
N PHE A 56 -3.80 0.27 -2.50
CA PHE A 56 -4.47 0.02 -1.24
C PHE A 56 -5.98 -0.08 -1.45
N TYR A 57 -6.61 -1.01 -0.73
CA TYR A 57 -8.05 -1.21 -0.76
C TYR A 57 -8.62 -1.56 0.60
N ALA A 58 -9.92 -1.31 0.80
CA ALA A 58 -10.53 -1.35 2.12
C ALA A 58 -10.73 -2.78 2.64
N ALA A 59 -11.19 -3.69 1.80
CA ALA A 59 -11.47 -5.08 2.16
C ALA A 59 -11.61 -5.98 0.93
N ALA A 60 -11.06 -7.19 1.01
CA ALA A 60 -11.34 -8.28 0.11
C ALA A 60 -12.83 -8.68 0.16
N MET A 61 -13.33 -9.35 -0.87
CA MET A 61 -14.73 -9.86 -0.93
C MET A 61 -15.80 -8.76 -0.75
N THR A 62 -15.52 -7.55 -1.25
CA THR A 62 -16.48 -6.44 -1.26
C THR A 62 -16.62 -5.87 -2.67
N GLY A 63 -17.86 -5.69 -3.13
CA GLY A 63 -18.17 -5.56 -4.56
C GLY A 63 -17.37 -4.50 -5.32
N GLY A 64 -17.16 -3.31 -4.74
CA GLY A 64 -16.38 -2.25 -5.40
C GLY A 64 -14.90 -2.59 -5.59
N PHE A 65 -14.29 -3.25 -4.59
CA PHE A 65 -12.86 -3.60 -4.61
C PHE A 65 -12.61 -4.91 -5.36
N THR A 66 -13.57 -5.84 -5.34
CA THR A 66 -13.57 -7.02 -6.21
C THR A 66 -13.48 -6.61 -7.68
N LYS A 67 -14.28 -5.64 -8.13
CA LYS A 67 -14.23 -5.16 -9.52
C LYS A 67 -12.87 -4.58 -9.90
N GLN A 68 -12.27 -3.78 -9.01
CA GLN A 68 -10.93 -3.23 -9.25
C GLN A 68 -9.87 -4.34 -9.36
N ALA A 69 -9.92 -5.32 -8.45
CA ALA A 69 -8.98 -6.43 -8.44
C ALA A 69 -9.12 -7.32 -9.69
N CYS A 70 -10.36 -7.65 -10.09
CA CYS A 70 -10.62 -8.38 -11.32
C CYS A 70 -10.16 -7.61 -12.57
N GLY A 71 -10.37 -6.30 -12.64
CA GLY A 71 -9.88 -5.49 -13.77
C GLY A 71 -8.36 -5.55 -13.92
N PHE A 72 -7.60 -5.51 -12.82
CA PHE A 72 -6.15 -5.73 -12.88
C PHE A 72 -5.78 -7.14 -13.31
N GLN A 73 -6.58 -8.14 -12.96
CA GLN A 73 -6.37 -9.53 -13.36
C GLN A 73 -6.61 -9.72 -14.86
N ASP A 74 -7.67 -9.11 -15.41
CA ASP A 74 -8.01 -9.16 -16.83
C ASP A 74 -6.84 -8.64 -17.69
N ASP A 75 -6.21 -7.55 -17.25
CA ASP A 75 -5.07 -6.93 -17.93
C ASP A 75 -3.70 -7.43 -17.43
N HIS A 76 -3.65 -8.42 -16.53
CA HIS A 76 -2.41 -8.80 -15.83
C HIS A 76 -1.27 -9.20 -16.78
N LYS A 77 -1.59 -9.88 -17.88
CA LYS A 77 -0.59 -10.24 -18.91
C LYS A 77 -0.01 -9.00 -19.59
N LEU A 78 -0.84 -8.00 -19.88
CA LEU A 78 -0.42 -6.74 -20.49
C LEU A 78 0.48 -5.93 -19.55
N TRP A 79 0.13 -5.87 -18.26
CA TRP A 79 0.98 -5.23 -17.24
C TRP A 79 2.36 -5.88 -17.22
N LYS A 80 2.42 -7.21 -17.12
CA LYS A 80 3.69 -7.94 -17.11
C LYS A 80 4.52 -7.74 -18.37
N SER A 81 3.92 -7.85 -19.55
CA SER A 81 4.65 -7.64 -20.82
C SER A 81 5.15 -6.21 -21.00
N SER A 82 4.52 -5.25 -20.31
CA SER A 82 4.91 -3.83 -20.32
C SER A 82 5.92 -3.49 -19.21
N GLY A 83 6.44 -4.48 -18.47
CA GLY A 83 7.41 -4.27 -17.40
C GLY A 83 6.81 -3.83 -16.07
N PHE A 84 5.52 -4.09 -15.84
CA PHE A 84 4.82 -3.79 -14.58
C PHE A 84 4.42 -5.06 -13.83
N GLU A 85 4.63 -5.06 -12.52
CA GLU A 85 4.00 -5.98 -11.58
C GLU A 85 2.81 -5.28 -10.90
N VAL A 86 1.76 -6.04 -10.57
CA VAL A 86 0.61 -5.52 -9.82
C VAL A 86 0.65 -6.06 -8.39
N ILE A 87 0.46 -5.17 -7.40
CA ILE A 87 0.40 -5.52 -5.99
C ILE A 87 -0.81 -4.86 -5.33
N GLY A 88 -1.72 -5.68 -4.79
CA GLY A 88 -2.81 -5.21 -3.95
C GLY A 88 -2.43 -5.29 -2.46
N ILE A 89 -2.77 -4.27 -1.67
CA ILE A 89 -2.51 -4.24 -0.22
C ILE A 89 -3.80 -3.91 0.54
N SER A 90 -4.13 -4.70 1.55
CA SER A 90 -5.26 -4.43 2.46
C SER A 90 -4.97 -4.91 3.88
N GLY A 91 -5.82 -4.52 4.82
CA GLY A 91 -5.74 -4.99 6.20
C GLY A 91 -6.24 -6.42 6.43
N ASP A 92 -6.63 -7.14 5.37
CA ASP A 92 -7.17 -8.51 5.44
C ASP A 92 -6.08 -9.51 5.86
N GLN A 93 -6.46 -10.59 6.55
CA GLN A 93 -5.53 -11.65 6.92
C GLN A 93 -5.02 -12.43 5.68
N PRO A 94 -3.80 -13.02 5.71
CA PRO A 94 -3.28 -13.84 4.61
C PRO A 94 -4.25 -14.90 4.09
N LYS A 95 -4.91 -15.61 5.01
CA LYS A 95 -5.92 -16.63 4.68
C LYS A 95 -7.13 -16.07 3.92
N ASP A 96 -7.55 -14.84 4.21
CA ASP A 96 -8.71 -14.20 3.61
C ASP A 96 -8.35 -13.70 2.20
N LEU A 97 -7.09 -13.27 2.01
CA LEU A 97 -6.52 -12.97 0.70
C LEU A 97 -6.41 -14.24 -0.17
N SER A 98 -6.00 -15.37 0.41
CA SER A 98 -5.95 -16.66 -0.28
C SER A 98 -7.32 -17.07 -0.83
N LEU A 99 -8.36 -16.97 0.02
CA LEU A 99 -9.75 -17.20 -0.39
C LEU A 99 -10.19 -16.24 -1.49
N PHE A 100 -9.86 -14.96 -1.37
CA PHE A 100 -10.19 -13.94 -2.36
C PHE A 100 -9.56 -14.22 -3.72
N LYS A 101 -8.28 -14.59 -3.75
CA LYS A 101 -7.60 -14.94 -4.99
C LYS A 101 -8.17 -16.20 -5.62
N LYS A 102 -8.48 -17.22 -4.81
CA LYS A 102 -9.08 -18.47 -5.30
C LYS A 102 -10.46 -18.23 -5.93
N GLU A 103 -11.32 -17.46 -5.27
CA GLU A 103 -12.68 -17.16 -5.74
C GLU A 103 -12.68 -16.39 -7.06
N HIS A 104 -11.76 -15.44 -7.24
CA HIS A 104 -11.74 -14.53 -8.39
C HIS A 104 -10.64 -14.81 -9.41
N GLY A 105 -9.90 -15.91 -9.27
CA GLY A 105 -8.82 -16.28 -10.20
C GLY A 105 -7.67 -15.27 -10.27
N ILE A 106 -7.39 -14.57 -9.18
CA ILE A 106 -6.35 -13.53 -9.14
C ILE A 106 -4.97 -14.18 -9.01
N SER A 107 -4.05 -13.86 -9.93
CA SER A 107 -2.72 -14.44 -9.98
C SER A 107 -1.58 -13.49 -9.62
N TYR A 108 -1.86 -12.18 -9.51
CA TYR A 108 -0.88 -11.21 -9.01
C TYR A 108 -0.78 -11.22 -7.47
N LYS A 109 0.23 -10.51 -6.94
CA LYS A 109 0.57 -10.52 -5.51
C LYS A 109 -0.45 -9.72 -4.69
N MET A 110 -0.87 -10.26 -3.55
CA MET A 110 -1.68 -9.54 -2.57
C MET A 110 -1.01 -9.61 -1.21
N LEU A 111 -0.87 -8.47 -0.55
CA LEU A 111 -0.18 -8.35 0.74
C LEU A 111 -1.14 -7.98 1.86
N SER A 112 -0.89 -8.59 3.02
CA SER A 112 -1.61 -8.38 4.26
C SER A 112 -0.89 -7.32 5.12
N ASP A 113 -1.55 -6.18 5.30
CA ASP A 113 -1.13 -5.04 6.12
C ASP A 113 -2.04 -4.89 7.35
N THR A 114 -2.16 -5.96 8.13
CA THR A 114 -3.14 -6.05 9.23
C THR A 114 -2.99 -4.98 10.31
N ASP A 115 -1.80 -4.38 10.46
CA ASP A 115 -1.53 -3.30 11.42
C ASP A 115 -1.41 -1.92 10.77
N GLY A 116 -1.60 -1.81 9.44
CA GLY A 116 -1.60 -0.55 8.71
C GLY A 116 -0.23 0.11 8.52
N LYS A 117 0.86 -0.57 8.89
CA LYS A 117 2.21 0.01 8.83
C LYS A 117 2.66 0.34 7.41
N ILE A 118 2.19 -0.41 6.41
CA ILE A 118 2.50 -0.09 5.01
C ILE A 118 1.65 1.10 4.57
N ALA A 119 0.35 1.12 4.88
CA ALA A 119 -0.52 2.25 4.59
C ALA A 119 0.04 3.56 5.17
N ASP A 120 0.48 3.56 6.44
CA ASP A 120 1.08 4.72 7.11
C ASP A 120 2.32 5.24 6.38
N LYS A 121 3.20 4.34 5.93
CA LYS A 121 4.41 4.67 5.16
C LYS A 121 4.10 5.34 3.82
N PHE A 122 2.96 5.01 3.22
CA PHE A 122 2.48 5.61 1.98
C PHE A 122 1.55 6.82 2.21
N GLY A 123 1.34 7.23 3.47
CA GLY A 123 0.42 8.31 3.82
C GLY A 123 -1.04 8.00 3.50
N VAL A 124 -1.40 6.71 3.46
CA VAL A 124 -2.77 6.26 3.19
C VAL A 124 -3.54 6.23 4.50
N PRO A 125 -4.64 6.99 4.63
CA PRO A 125 -5.43 6.97 5.86
C PRO A 125 -6.02 5.59 6.14
N ILE A 126 -6.06 5.21 7.40
CA ILE A 126 -6.62 3.94 7.89
C ILE A 126 -7.77 4.21 8.86
N ASP A 127 -8.84 3.44 8.74
CA ASP A 127 -9.87 3.33 9.77
C ASP A 127 -9.73 1.99 10.52
N LYS A 128 -10.53 1.83 11.58
CA LYS A 128 -10.61 0.56 12.32
C LYS A 128 -10.98 -0.61 11.40
N GLY A 129 -10.35 -1.76 11.64
CA GLY A 129 -10.71 -3.02 10.98
C GLY A 129 -12.07 -3.55 11.44
N SER A 130 -12.49 -4.67 10.83
CA SER A 130 -13.76 -5.31 11.17
C SER A 130 -13.75 -6.81 10.84
N LYS A 131 -14.77 -7.52 11.35
CA LYS A 131 -15.07 -8.90 10.98
C LYS A 131 -16.38 -8.95 10.22
N VAL A 132 -16.40 -9.67 9.11
CA VAL A 132 -17.62 -9.89 8.32
C VAL A 132 -17.75 -11.36 7.97
N ASN A 133 -18.98 -11.85 7.95
CA ASN A 133 -19.26 -13.19 7.45
C ASN A 133 -19.68 -13.10 5.97
N ARG A 134 -19.18 -14.03 5.17
CA ARG A 134 -19.48 -14.15 3.73
C ARG A 134 -19.68 -15.62 3.38
N PHE A 135 -20.54 -15.87 2.40
CA PHE A 135 -20.64 -17.17 1.77
C PHE A 135 -19.71 -17.17 0.56
N ILE A 136 -18.72 -18.06 0.55
CA ILE A 136 -17.70 -18.21 -0.50
C ILE A 136 -17.68 -19.69 -0.84
N VAL A 137 -17.84 -20.05 -2.13
CA VAL A 137 -17.96 -21.45 -2.59
C VAL A 137 -19.00 -22.26 -1.77
N GLY A 138 -20.13 -21.64 -1.42
CA GLY A 138 -21.20 -22.30 -0.65
C GLY A 138 -20.94 -22.50 0.84
N GLU A 139 -19.76 -22.14 1.34
CA GLU A 139 -19.40 -22.22 2.76
C GLU A 139 -19.36 -20.85 3.42
N LYS A 140 -19.72 -20.78 4.71
CA LYS A 140 -19.67 -19.54 5.48
C LYS A 140 -18.27 -19.33 6.04
N HIS A 141 -17.59 -18.27 5.60
CA HIS A 141 -16.30 -17.86 6.12
C HIS A 141 -16.43 -16.58 6.95
N SER A 142 -15.66 -16.51 8.04
CA SER A 142 -15.49 -15.28 8.83
C SER A 142 -14.20 -14.60 8.41
N LEU A 143 -14.33 -13.50 7.66
CA LEU A 143 -13.24 -12.70 7.15
C LEU A 143 -12.88 -11.63 8.20
N HIS A 144 -11.59 -11.42 8.41
CA HIS A 144 -11.06 -10.48 9.37
C HIS A 144 -10.05 -9.55 8.73
N ARG A 145 -10.25 -8.25 8.92
CA ARG A 145 -9.23 -7.24 8.64
C ARG A 145 -8.88 -6.47 9.91
N GLY A 146 -7.59 -6.23 10.11
CA GLY A 146 -7.08 -5.49 11.27
C GLY A 146 -7.27 -3.98 11.14
N VAL A 147 -7.14 -3.45 9.91
CA VAL A 147 -7.39 -2.05 9.55
C VAL A 147 -8.19 -1.94 8.26
N THR A 148 -8.76 -0.77 7.98
CA THR A 148 -9.44 -0.46 6.73
C THR A 148 -8.70 0.69 6.03
N ALA A 149 -7.84 0.39 5.06
CA ALA A 149 -7.13 1.41 4.29
C ALA A 149 -8.05 2.12 3.30
N LYS A 150 -7.90 3.43 3.13
CA LYS A 150 -8.59 4.16 2.05
C LYS A 150 -8.03 3.72 0.69
N ARG A 151 -8.91 3.69 -0.31
CA ARG A 151 -8.53 3.32 -1.67
C ARG A 151 -7.51 4.30 -2.24
N ARG A 152 -6.31 3.83 -2.56
CA ARG A 152 -5.25 4.67 -3.13
C ARG A 152 -4.30 3.86 -4.02
N PRO A 153 -4.24 4.14 -5.34
CA PRO A 153 -3.23 3.58 -6.21
C PRO A 153 -1.95 4.42 -6.19
N PHE A 154 -0.82 3.77 -6.46
CA PHE A 154 0.50 4.32 -6.64
C PHE A 154 1.15 3.62 -7.84
N VAL A 155 1.91 4.37 -8.63
CA VAL A 155 2.82 3.80 -9.62
C VAL A 155 4.23 4.01 -9.11
N ILE A 156 4.98 2.93 -9.06
CA ILE A 156 6.36 2.91 -8.60
C ILE A 156 7.23 2.58 -9.82
N SER A 157 8.17 3.46 -10.16
CA SER A 157 9.10 3.18 -11.25
C SER A 157 10.06 2.05 -10.89
N ALA A 158 10.70 1.43 -11.89
CA ALA A 158 11.74 0.42 -11.65
C ALA A 158 12.93 0.95 -10.81
N GLN A 159 13.09 2.28 -10.71
CA GLN A 159 14.09 2.93 -9.84
C GLN A 159 13.57 3.18 -8.41
N GLY A 160 12.39 2.67 -8.06
CA GLY A 160 11.80 2.75 -6.74
C GLY A 160 11.28 4.14 -6.36
N ARG A 161 10.81 4.92 -7.34
CA ARG A 161 10.21 6.26 -7.12
C ARG A 161 8.70 6.21 -7.33
N ILE A 162 7.95 6.89 -6.48
CA ILE A 162 6.52 7.12 -6.73
C ILE A 162 6.38 8.16 -7.85
N LEU A 163 5.60 7.82 -8.88
CA LEU A 163 5.28 8.66 -10.03
C LEU A 163 4.01 9.48 -9.81
#